data_AF-A0A4R4YZ56-F1
#
_entry.id   AF-A0A4R4YZ56-F1
#
_cell.length_a   1.000
_cell.length_b   1.000
_cell.length_c   1.000
_cell.angle_alpha   90.00
_cell.angle_beta   90.00
_cell.angle_gamma   90.00
#
_symmetry.space_group_name_H-M   'P 1'
#
loop_
_entity.id
_entity.type
_entity.pdbx_description
1 polymer ?
#
loop_
_entity_poly.entity_id
_entity_poly.type
_entity_poly.pdbx_seq_one_letter_code
_entity_poly.pdbx_strand_id
1 'polypeptide(L)'
;MTVVRDDADGLVAWLAPGTPILKTVLTDGRELRHAGPVGMFTEPRALKLDTWRGTGILKVLPTGKPWSVWHFWGSDGRFHGWYVNLELLHTRDFAGRRTSTRDNVLDLWITHDRVVQWKDEDELEGAVVAGRFTQAEADRITATAHDAVQDIESWTAPFSDGWRTWSAPADWPLPAAPTSPVPTLIADHLVS
;
A
#
# COMPACT_ATOMS: atom_id res chain seq x y z
N MET A 1 -7.64 1.46 9.69
CA MET A 1 -6.28 1.69 10.23
C MET A 1 -6.38 2.59 11.45
N THR A 2 -5.41 2.53 12.35
CA THR A 2 -5.30 3.46 13.49
C THR A 2 -4.35 4.59 13.14
N VAL A 3 -4.76 5.84 13.38
CA VAL A 3 -3.90 7.01 13.14
C VAL A 3 -2.84 7.07 14.24
N VAL A 4 -1.56 7.14 13.85
CA VAL A 4 -0.40 7.27 14.74
C VAL A 4 0.02 8.74 14.85
N ARG A 5 0.06 9.44 13.71
CA ARG A 5 0.37 10.87 13.58
C ARG A 5 -0.41 11.43 12.40
N ASP A 6 -0.95 12.64 12.51
CA ASP A 6 -1.58 13.36 11.40
C ASP A 6 -1.33 14.86 11.58
N ASP A 7 -0.38 15.40 10.82
CA ASP A 7 0.07 16.79 10.92
C ASP A 7 0.48 17.33 9.54
N ALA A 8 1.18 18.48 9.53
CA ALA A 8 1.61 19.13 8.28
C ALA A 8 2.59 18.28 7.46
N ASP A 9 3.38 17.40 8.11
CA ASP A 9 4.37 16.56 7.44
C ASP A 9 3.71 15.35 6.77
N GLY A 10 2.55 14.92 7.28
CA GLY A 10 1.69 13.93 6.64
C GLY A 10 0.98 13.02 7.64
N LEU A 11 0.47 11.91 7.12
CA LEU A 11 -0.23 10.89 7.92
C LEU A 11 0.65 9.68 8.14
N VAL A 12 0.70 9.23 9.38
CA VAL A 12 1.24 7.94 9.78
C VAL A 12 0.10 7.09 10.33
N ALA A 13 -0.08 5.91 9.75
CA ALA A 13 -1.19 5.03 10.10
C ALA A 13 -0.72 3.58 10.25
N TRP A 14 -1.29 2.89 11.22
CA TRP A 14 -1.01 1.49 11.53
C TRP A 14 -2.12 0.57 11.00
N LEU A 15 -1.72 -0.45 10.24
CA LEU A 15 -2.54 -1.58 9.85
C LEU A 15 -2.14 -2.80 10.69
N ALA A 16 -2.91 -3.12 11.71
CA ALA A 16 -2.65 -4.24 12.59
C ALA A 16 -2.91 -5.60 11.91
N PRO A 17 -2.20 -6.68 12.29
CA PRO A 17 -2.58 -8.06 11.96
C PRO A 17 -4.05 -8.32 12.27
N GLY A 18 -4.78 -9.00 11.38
CA GLY A 18 -6.18 -9.35 11.60
C GLY A 18 -7.18 -8.22 11.38
N THR A 19 -6.75 -7.00 11.04
CA THR A 19 -7.65 -5.89 10.69
C THR A 19 -8.60 -6.32 9.56
N PRO A 20 -9.93 -6.19 9.71
CA PRO A 20 -10.86 -6.47 8.62
C PRO A 20 -10.69 -5.44 7.49
N ILE A 21 -10.64 -5.91 6.25
CA ILE A 21 -10.37 -5.08 5.07
C ILE A 21 -11.24 -5.50 3.89
N LEU A 22 -11.50 -4.54 3.00
CA LEU A 22 -12.01 -4.84 1.66
C LEU A 22 -10.82 -4.96 0.71
N LYS A 23 -10.79 -6.07 -0.04
CA LYS A 23 -9.82 -6.31 -1.10
C LYS A 23 -10.53 -6.35 -2.44
N THR A 24 -9.86 -5.86 -3.47
CA THR A 24 -10.25 -6.13 -4.85
C THR A 24 -9.67 -7.48 -5.27
N VAL A 25 -10.53 -8.37 -5.74
CA VAL A 25 -10.19 -9.74 -6.17
C VAL A 25 -10.85 -10.02 -7.51
N LEU A 26 -10.50 -11.14 -8.15
CA LEU A 26 -11.26 -11.68 -9.27
C LEU A 26 -12.65 -12.14 -8.79
N THR A 27 -13.62 -12.26 -9.70
CA THR A 27 -14.99 -12.69 -9.36
C THR A 27 -15.07 -14.10 -8.77
N ASP A 28 -14.06 -14.95 -9.00
CA ASP A 28 -13.91 -16.26 -8.38
C ASP A 28 -13.20 -16.23 -7.01
N GLY A 29 -12.85 -15.03 -6.52
CA GLY A 29 -12.25 -14.80 -5.21
C GLY A 29 -10.72 -14.89 -5.15
N ARG A 30 -10.04 -15.26 -6.25
CA ARG A 30 -8.56 -15.26 -6.32
C ARG A 30 -8.01 -13.84 -6.36
N GLU A 31 -6.77 -13.66 -5.88
CA GLU A 31 -6.05 -12.39 -6.03
C GLU A 31 -5.80 -12.05 -7.51
N LEU A 32 -5.80 -10.76 -7.84
CA LEU A 32 -5.73 -10.26 -9.23
C LEU A 32 -4.51 -10.79 -9.99
N ARG A 33 -3.35 -10.90 -9.34
CA ARG A 33 -2.10 -11.41 -9.93
C ARG A 33 -2.23 -12.82 -10.54
N HIS A 34 -3.19 -13.62 -10.09
CA HIS A 34 -3.44 -14.95 -10.65
C HIS A 34 -4.14 -14.93 -12.02
N ALA A 35 -4.51 -13.75 -12.54
CA ALA A 35 -4.96 -13.56 -13.92
C ALA A 35 -3.81 -13.22 -14.89
N GLY A 36 -2.56 -13.20 -14.39
CA GLY A 36 -1.38 -12.85 -15.19
C GLY A 36 -1.25 -11.35 -15.49
N PRO A 37 -0.20 -10.94 -16.20
CA PRO A 37 0.23 -9.54 -16.30
C PRO A 37 -0.77 -8.62 -17.00
N VAL A 38 -1.59 -9.15 -17.90
CA VAL A 38 -2.67 -8.38 -18.57
C VAL A 38 -4.00 -8.59 -17.87
N GLY A 39 -4.34 -9.86 -17.57
CA GLY A 39 -5.63 -10.23 -17.00
C GLY A 39 -5.90 -9.57 -15.65
N MET A 40 -4.86 -9.33 -14.83
CA MET A 40 -5.03 -8.64 -13.55
C MET A 40 -5.63 -7.22 -13.70
N PHE A 41 -5.53 -6.61 -14.89
CA PHE A 41 -6.07 -5.28 -15.22
C PHE A 41 -7.39 -5.31 -15.99
N THR A 42 -7.72 -6.41 -16.67
CA THR A 42 -8.88 -6.50 -17.57
C THR A 42 -9.99 -7.43 -17.09
N GLU A 43 -9.66 -8.45 -16.30
CA GLU A 43 -10.63 -9.45 -15.85
C GLU A 43 -11.66 -8.84 -14.87
N PRO A 44 -12.90 -9.36 -14.86
CA PRO A 44 -13.93 -8.90 -13.94
C PRO A 44 -13.50 -9.01 -12.47
N ARG A 45 -13.83 -7.97 -11.71
CA ARG A 45 -13.42 -7.82 -10.31
C ARG A 45 -14.62 -7.89 -9.36
N ALA A 46 -14.36 -8.37 -8.15
CA ALA A 46 -15.27 -8.36 -7.03
C ALA A 46 -14.61 -7.67 -5.82
N LEU A 47 -15.44 -7.21 -4.88
CA LEU A 47 -14.96 -6.76 -3.57
C LEU A 47 -15.16 -7.87 -2.55
N LYS A 48 -14.08 -8.22 -1.86
CA LYS A 48 -14.08 -9.26 -0.84
C LYS A 48 -13.79 -8.67 0.53
N LEU A 49 -14.67 -8.94 1.50
CA LEU A 49 -14.36 -8.74 2.92
C LEU A 49 -13.47 -9.89 3.39
N ASP A 50 -12.29 -9.53 3.88
CA ASP A 50 -11.26 -10.47 4.36
C ASP A 50 -10.57 -9.84 5.59
N THR A 51 -9.54 -10.49 6.12
CA THR A 51 -8.66 -9.92 7.14
C THR A 51 -7.27 -9.67 6.57
N TRP A 52 -6.61 -8.64 7.11
CA TRP A 52 -5.19 -8.42 6.86
C TRP A 52 -4.39 -9.60 7.43
N ARG A 53 -3.64 -10.29 6.56
CA ARG A 53 -2.82 -11.45 6.91
C ARG A 53 -1.35 -11.02 7.04
N GLY A 54 -0.62 -11.72 7.91
CA GLY A 54 0.78 -11.42 8.18
C GLY A 54 0.97 -10.43 9.33
N THR A 55 2.18 -9.90 9.43
CA THR A 55 2.54 -8.87 10.42
C THR A 55 1.89 -7.53 10.07
N GLY A 56 1.86 -6.61 11.04
CA GLY A 56 1.28 -5.30 10.81
C GLY A 56 2.20 -4.40 9.99
N ILE A 57 1.60 -3.41 9.34
CA ILE A 57 2.31 -2.43 8.50
C ILE A 57 2.10 -1.04 9.07
N LEU A 58 3.20 -0.31 9.28
CA LEU A 58 3.17 1.13 9.51
C LEU A 58 3.33 1.85 8.17
N LYS A 59 2.34 2.64 7.78
CA LYS A 59 2.34 3.42 6.54
C LYS A 59 2.55 4.89 6.86
N VAL A 60 3.55 5.49 6.23
CA VAL A 60 3.84 6.94 6.27
C VAL A 60 3.47 7.51 4.91
N LEU A 61 2.53 8.46 4.89
CA LEU A 61 1.99 9.13 3.71
C LEU A 61 2.38 10.61 3.81
N PRO A 62 3.55 11.02 3.26
CA PRO A 62 4.01 12.40 3.38
C PRO A 62 3.15 13.37 2.58
N THR A 63 2.98 14.57 3.10
CA THR A 63 2.23 15.63 2.42
C THR A 63 2.87 15.96 1.07
N GLY A 64 2.06 15.95 0.00
CA GLY A 64 2.49 16.39 -1.33
C GLY A 64 3.40 15.42 -2.08
N LYS A 65 3.61 14.20 -1.56
CA LYS A 65 4.39 13.16 -2.25
C LYS A 65 3.47 12.16 -2.95
N PRO A 66 3.73 11.80 -4.23
CA PRO A 66 2.96 10.82 -5.00
C PRO A 66 3.41 9.38 -4.67
N TRP A 67 3.62 9.11 -3.38
CA TRP A 67 4.05 7.81 -2.87
C TRP A 67 3.86 7.75 -1.36
N SER A 68 3.82 6.55 -0.80
CA SER A 68 3.86 6.32 0.64
C SER A 68 4.92 5.29 1.01
N VAL A 69 5.42 5.36 2.25
CA VAL A 69 6.49 4.48 2.75
C VAL A 69 5.92 3.54 3.79
N TRP A 70 5.96 2.24 3.51
CA TRP A 70 5.44 1.20 4.37
C TRP A 70 6.59 0.46 5.02
N HIS A 71 6.49 0.26 6.33
CA HIS A 71 7.52 -0.40 7.13
C HIS A 71 7.10 -1.84 7.41
N PHE A 72 8.01 -2.77 7.16
CA PHE A 72 7.76 -4.21 7.29
C PHE A 72 8.69 -4.83 8.35
N TRP A 73 8.08 -5.64 9.21
CA TRP A 73 8.77 -6.48 10.20
C TRP A 73 8.39 -7.95 10.01
N GLY A 74 9.32 -8.85 10.30
CA GLY A 74 9.08 -10.28 10.40
C GLY A 74 8.28 -10.64 11.66
N SER A 75 7.78 -11.88 11.71
CA SER A 75 7.07 -12.41 12.89
C SER A 75 7.96 -12.54 14.13
N ASP A 76 9.28 -12.55 13.95
CA ASP A 76 10.29 -12.49 15.00
C ASP A 76 10.57 -11.05 15.49
N GLY A 77 9.86 -10.06 14.95
CA GLY A 77 10.02 -8.64 15.28
C GLY A 77 11.19 -7.96 14.58
N ARG A 78 11.96 -8.66 13.73
CA ARG A 78 13.07 -8.04 12.99
C ARG A 78 12.55 -7.15 11.88
N PHE A 79 13.14 -5.96 11.75
CA PHE A 79 12.84 -5.06 10.65
C PHE A 79 13.41 -5.61 9.33
N HIS A 80 12.55 -5.78 8.33
CA HIS A 80 12.94 -6.30 7.01
C HIS A 80 13.32 -5.19 6.04
N GLY A 81 12.59 -4.07 6.05
CA GLY A 81 12.81 -3.00 5.09
C GLY A 81 11.63 -2.05 4.97
N TRP A 82 11.77 -1.14 4.02
CA TRP A 82 10.75 -0.20 3.61
C TRP A 82 10.24 -0.56 2.21
N TYR A 83 8.97 -0.29 1.98
CA TYR A 83 8.34 -0.39 0.67
C TYR A 83 7.79 0.97 0.31
N VAL A 84 8.25 1.55 -0.80
CA VAL A 84 7.69 2.79 -1.32
C VAL A 84 6.63 2.42 -2.35
N ASN A 85 5.37 2.65 -1.97
CA ASN A 85 4.23 2.43 -2.84
C ASN A 85 4.04 3.65 -3.75
N LEU A 86 4.29 3.56 -5.06
CA LEU A 86 4.04 4.70 -5.94
C LEU A 86 2.54 4.81 -6.23
N GLU A 87 2.00 6.01 -6.07
CA GLU A 87 0.56 6.20 -6.11
C GLU A 87 0.21 7.67 -6.44
N LEU A 88 -1.07 7.98 -6.58
CA LEU A 88 -1.47 9.37 -6.72
C LEU A 88 -1.28 10.15 -5.41
N LEU A 89 -1.22 11.48 -5.51
CA LEU A 89 -1.27 12.35 -4.33
C LEU A 89 -2.48 11.99 -3.45
N HIS A 90 -2.25 11.86 -2.15
CA HIS A 90 -3.30 11.50 -1.21
C HIS A 90 -4.33 12.60 -1.10
N THR A 91 -5.59 12.26 -1.36
CA THR A 91 -6.73 13.16 -1.14
C THR A 91 -7.29 12.95 0.27
N ARG A 92 -7.45 14.04 1.02
CA ARG A 92 -7.88 14.03 2.42
C ARG A 92 -9.30 14.54 2.58
N ASP A 93 -10.18 13.68 3.06
CA ASP A 93 -11.52 14.03 3.52
C ASP A 93 -11.56 13.88 5.05
N PHE A 94 -11.30 14.98 5.76
CA PHE A 94 -11.27 15.00 7.22
C PHE A 94 -12.65 14.76 7.84
N ALA A 95 -13.72 15.28 7.20
CA ALA A 95 -15.08 15.11 7.71
C ALA A 95 -15.53 13.64 7.63
N GLY A 96 -15.25 12.98 6.50
CA GLY A 96 -15.48 11.56 6.31
C GLY A 96 -14.39 10.65 6.88
N ARG A 97 -13.36 11.22 7.53
CA ARG A 97 -12.19 10.52 8.10
C ARG A 97 -11.55 9.54 7.10
N ARG A 98 -11.38 9.99 5.86
CA ARG A 98 -10.94 9.19 4.72
C ARG A 98 -9.70 9.78 4.07
N THR A 99 -8.76 8.91 3.73
CA THR A 99 -7.64 9.21 2.85
C THR A 99 -7.75 8.30 1.64
N SER A 100 -7.71 8.89 0.44
CA SER A 100 -7.87 8.17 -0.82
C SER A 100 -6.67 8.41 -1.72
N THR A 101 -6.23 7.36 -2.40
CA THR A 101 -5.21 7.40 -3.44
C THR A 101 -5.49 6.29 -4.45
N ARG A 102 -4.71 6.24 -5.52
CA ARG A 102 -4.75 5.18 -6.52
C ARG A 102 -3.33 4.71 -6.79
N ASP A 103 -3.16 3.41 -6.67
CA ASP A 103 -1.94 2.70 -6.97
C ASP A 103 -1.46 2.92 -8.42
N ASN A 104 -0.14 3.08 -8.58
CA ASN A 104 0.52 3.24 -9.88
C ASN A 104 1.38 2.02 -10.27
N VAL A 105 1.14 0.86 -9.66
CA VAL A 105 1.71 -0.46 -10.00
C VAL A 105 3.20 -0.62 -9.69
N LEU A 106 4.02 0.34 -10.09
CA LEU A 106 5.46 0.28 -9.88
C LEU A 106 5.80 0.65 -8.43
N ASP A 107 6.71 -0.09 -7.81
CA ASP A 107 7.09 0.10 -6.41
C ASP A 107 8.60 -0.01 -6.19
N LEU A 108 9.07 0.44 -5.02
CA LEU A 108 10.46 0.31 -4.61
C LEU A 108 10.56 -0.43 -3.28
N TRP A 109 11.45 -1.42 -3.20
CA TRP A 109 11.86 -2.04 -1.94
C TRP A 109 13.20 -1.49 -1.49
N ILE A 110 13.28 -1.07 -0.24
CA ILE A 110 14.51 -0.61 0.39
C ILE A 110 14.86 -1.63 1.47
N THR A 111 15.97 -2.34 1.29
CA THR A 111 16.48 -3.28 2.28
C THR A 111 16.89 -2.56 3.57
N HIS A 112 17.03 -3.29 4.69
CA HIS A 112 17.41 -2.70 5.97
C HIS A 112 18.78 -1.97 5.96
N ASP A 113 19.63 -2.28 4.98
CA ASP A 113 20.95 -1.68 4.70
C ASP A 113 20.90 -0.62 3.58
N ARG A 114 19.69 -0.17 3.19
CA ARG A 114 19.41 0.94 2.27
C ARG A 114 19.73 0.68 0.80
N VAL A 115 19.74 -0.58 0.37
CA VAL A 115 19.79 -0.92 -1.06
C VAL A 115 18.39 -0.80 -1.63
N VAL A 116 18.25 -0.01 -2.70
CA VAL A 116 16.99 0.16 -3.42
C VAL A 116 16.85 -0.89 -4.50
N GLN A 117 15.67 -1.50 -4.58
CA GLN A 117 15.29 -2.50 -5.57
C GLN A 117 13.97 -2.08 -6.19
N TRP A 118 13.89 -2.12 -7.52
CA TRP A 118 12.67 -1.87 -8.26
C TRP A 118 11.78 -3.11 -8.22
N LYS A 119 10.46 -2.89 -8.16
CA LYS A 119 9.45 -3.94 -8.02
C LYS A 119 8.33 -3.69 -9.02
N ASP A 120 7.83 -4.78 -9.60
CA ASP A 120 6.62 -4.81 -10.42
C ASP A 120 6.73 -3.98 -11.73
N GLU A 121 7.95 -3.88 -12.27
CA GLU A 121 8.25 -3.30 -13.60
C GLU A 121 7.49 -4.04 -14.72
N ASP A 122 7.41 -5.37 -14.63
CA ASP A 122 6.67 -6.22 -15.55
C ASP A 122 5.15 -6.06 -15.43
N GLU A 123 4.64 -5.77 -14.22
CA GLU A 123 3.23 -5.43 -14.03
C GLU A 123 2.90 -4.05 -14.64
N LEU A 124 3.81 -3.08 -14.58
CA LEU A 124 3.62 -1.78 -15.25
C LEU A 124 3.56 -1.93 -16.77
N GLU A 125 4.44 -2.75 -17.36
CA GLU A 125 4.36 -3.12 -18.78
C GLU A 125 3.02 -3.80 -19.10
N GLY A 126 2.60 -4.76 -18.27
CA GLY A 126 1.30 -5.42 -18.37
C GLY A 126 0.12 -4.45 -18.32
N ALA A 127 0.20 -3.42 -17.48
CA ALA A 127 -0.82 -2.37 -17.37
C ALA A 127 -0.91 -1.51 -18.63
N VAL A 128 0.20 -1.23 -19.32
CA VAL A 128 0.21 -0.53 -20.61
C VAL A 128 -0.42 -1.39 -21.69
N VAL A 129 -0.02 -2.67 -21.78
CA VAL A 129 -0.59 -3.63 -22.75
C VAL A 129 -2.11 -3.80 -22.53
N ALA A 130 -2.55 -3.82 -21.28
CA ALA A 130 -3.95 -3.89 -20.90
C ALA A 130 -4.75 -2.60 -21.19
N GLY A 131 -4.09 -1.50 -21.59
CA GLY A 131 -4.72 -0.19 -21.78
C GLY A 131 -5.12 0.51 -20.49
N ARG A 132 -4.65 0.03 -19.33
CA ARG A 132 -4.87 0.69 -18.02
C ARG A 132 -4.08 1.99 -17.91
N PHE A 133 -2.93 2.04 -18.57
CA PHE A 133 -2.12 3.24 -18.76
C PHE A 133 -1.72 3.38 -20.23
N THR A 134 -1.57 4.63 -20.68
CA THR A 134 -0.83 4.95 -21.90
C THR A 134 0.68 4.86 -21.63
N GLN A 135 1.49 4.71 -22.68
CA GLN A 135 2.96 4.74 -22.53
C GLN A 135 3.44 6.01 -21.83
N ALA A 136 2.88 7.17 -22.18
CA ALA A 136 3.22 8.44 -21.55
C ALA A 136 2.83 8.52 -20.07
N GLU A 137 1.82 7.75 -19.62
CA GLU A 137 1.51 7.64 -18.19
C GLU A 137 2.50 6.74 -17.46
N ALA A 138 2.89 5.60 -18.07
CA ALA A 138 3.93 4.73 -17.52
C ALA A 138 5.28 5.46 -17.40
N ASP A 139 5.67 6.23 -18.41
CA ASP A 139 6.90 7.03 -18.37
C ASP A 139 6.88 8.06 -17.21
N ARG A 140 5.72 8.65 -16.91
CA ARG A 140 5.55 9.54 -15.76
C ARG A 140 5.63 8.81 -14.42
N ILE A 141 5.12 7.59 -14.34
CA ILE A 141 5.23 6.74 -13.16
C ILE A 141 6.70 6.39 -12.91
N THR A 142 7.43 5.99 -13.95
CA THR A 142 8.88 5.72 -13.87
C THR A 142 9.69 6.97 -13.48
N ALA A 143 9.35 8.14 -14.03
CA ALA A 143 9.98 9.40 -13.60
C ALA A 143 9.73 9.69 -12.11
N THR A 144 8.51 9.44 -11.63
CA THR A 144 8.15 9.58 -10.20
C THR A 144 8.96 8.61 -9.33
N ALA A 145 9.21 7.40 -9.82
CA ALA A 145 10.07 6.42 -9.14
C ALA A 145 11.51 6.95 -9.00
N HIS A 146 12.07 7.55 -10.05
CA HIS A 146 13.40 8.16 -9.99
C HIS A 146 13.46 9.32 -9.00
N ASP A 147 12.45 10.18 -8.94
CA ASP A 147 12.37 11.24 -7.94
C ASP A 147 12.32 10.66 -6.51
N ALA A 148 11.56 9.57 -6.31
CA ALA A 148 11.52 8.86 -5.04
C ALA A 148 12.89 8.25 -4.68
N VAL A 149 13.65 7.71 -5.65
CA VAL A 149 15.02 7.23 -5.43
C VAL A 149 15.93 8.36 -4.93
N GLN A 150 15.85 9.55 -5.52
CA GLN A 150 16.63 10.71 -5.05
C GLN A 150 16.26 11.10 -3.61
N ASP A 151 14.95 11.10 -3.29
CA ASP A 151 14.49 11.34 -1.92
C ASP A 151 15.04 10.28 -0.94
N ILE A 152 15.04 8.99 -1.33
CA ILE A 152 15.61 7.88 -0.55
C ILE A 152 17.12 8.07 -0.33
N GLU A 153 17.86 8.39 -1.38
CA GLU A 153 19.32 8.58 -1.32
C GLU A 153 19.72 9.76 -0.42
N SER A 154 18.93 10.84 -0.43
CA SER A 154 19.11 11.98 0.49
C SER A 154 18.93 11.59 1.96
N TRP A 155 18.18 10.51 2.21
CA TRP A 155 17.86 9.96 3.52
C TRP A 155 17.33 11.01 4.52
N THR A 156 16.52 11.95 4.05
CA THR A 156 15.78 12.90 4.91
C THR A 156 14.42 12.32 5.29
N ALA A 157 13.58 13.12 5.97
CA ALA A 157 12.21 12.74 6.28
C ALA A 157 11.45 12.31 4.99
N PRO A 158 10.64 11.23 5.03
CA PRO A 158 10.29 10.44 6.21
C PRO A 158 11.28 9.31 6.56
N PHE A 159 12.29 9.04 5.72
CA PHE A 159 13.20 7.89 5.88
C PHE A 159 14.10 8.00 7.13
N SER A 160 14.46 9.22 7.53
CA SER A 160 15.25 9.49 8.73
C SER A 160 14.47 9.55 10.05
N ASP A 161 13.13 9.49 10.02
CA ASP A 161 12.28 9.82 11.18
C ASP A 161 12.25 8.75 12.28
N GLY A 162 13.04 7.68 12.16
CA GLY A 162 13.16 6.66 13.20
C GLY A 162 11.98 5.68 13.29
N TRP A 163 11.04 5.71 12.34
CA TRP A 163 9.88 4.80 12.30
C TRP A 163 10.24 3.31 12.33
N ARG A 164 11.46 2.93 11.94
CA ARG A 164 11.99 1.56 12.06
C ARG A 164 11.92 0.98 13.48
N THR A 165 12.03 1.81 14.52
CA THR A 165 11.99 1.37 15.93
C THR A 165 10.62 1.54 16.57
N TRP A 166 9.64 2.02 15.83
CA TRP A 166 8.29 2.20 16.33
C TRP A 166 7.59 0.84 16.54
N SER A 167 6.74 0.77 17.55
CA SER A 167 5.83 -0.36 17.78
C SER A 167 4.45 0.14 18.20
N ALA A 168 3.42 -0.62 17.81
CA ALA A 168 2.06 -0.33 18.24
C ALA A 168 1.90 -0.68 19.73
N PRO A 169 1.21 0.17 20.53
CA PRO A 169 0.75 -0.21 21.86
C PRO A 169 -0.07 -1.51 21.83
N ALA A 170 0.15 -2.40 22.80
CA ALA A 170 -0.44 -3.74 22.83
C ALA A 170 -1.97 -3.72 23.06
N ASP A 171 -2.50 -2.63 23.60
CA ASP A 171 -3.90 -2.43 23.93
C ASP A 171 -4.71 -1.74 22.82
N TRP A 172 -4.09 -1.40 21.68
CA TRP A 172 -4.81 -0.81 20.56
C TRP A 172 -5.81 -1.80 19.97
N PRO A 173 -7.12 -1.45 19.95
CA PRO A 173 -8.12 -2.34 19.38
C PRO A 173 -8.01 -2.38 17.85
N LEU A 174 -8.49 -3.47 17.26
CA LEU A 174 -8.68 -3.53 15.82
C LEU A 174 -9.79 -2.56 15.40
N PRO A 175 -9.62 -1.82 14.30
CA PRO A 175 -10.70 -1.06 13.69
C PRO A 175 -11.87 -1.97 13.31
N ALA A 176 -13.10 -1.45 13.40
CA ALA A 176 -14.29 -2.14 12.92
C ALA A 176 -14.22 -2.41 11.40
N ALA A 177 -14.92 -3.44 10.95
CA ALA A 177 -14.97 -3.77 9.54
C ALA A 177 -15.61 -2.64 8.71
N PRO A 178 -15.08 -2.35 7.52
CA PRO A 178 -15.70 -1.41 6.60
C PRO A 178 -17.09 -1.89 6.19
N THR A 179 -18.08 -1.00 6.27
CA THR A 179 -19.48 -1.27 5.88
C THR A 179 -19.85 -0.72 4.52
N SER A 180 -18.96 0.06 3.90
CA SER A 180 -19.15 0.65 2.58
C SER A 180 -17.80 0.77 1.84
N PRO A 181 -17.75 0.43 0.54
CA PRO A 181 -18.82 -0.19 -0.24
C PRO A 181 -19.16 -1.62 0.25
N VAL A 182 -20.34 -2.12 -0.11
CA VAL A 182 -20.79 -3.47 0.29
C VAL A 182 -19.99 -4.52 -0.49
N PRO A 183 -19.33 -5.48 0.18
CA PRO A 183 -18.61 -6.57 -0.50
C PRO A 183 -19.57 -7.53 -1.19
N THR A 184 -19.12 -8.12 -2.30
CA THR A 184 -19.85 -9.20 -3.00
C THR A 184 -19.35 -10.58 -2.59
N LEU A 185 -18.17 -10.66 -1.97
CA LEU A 185 -17.57 -11.90 -1.45
C LEU A 185 -17.18 -11.71 0.02
N ILE A 186 -17.25 -12.77 0.80
CA ILE A 186 -16.78 -12.79 2.20
C ILE A 186 -15.84 -13.98 2.34
N ALA A 187 -14.69 -13.78 3.01
CA ALA A 187 -13.75 -14.86 3.27
C ALA A 187 -14.36 -15.93 4.18
N ASP A 188 -14.14 -17.21 3.85
CA ASP A 188 -14.77 -18.36 4.52
C ASP A 188 -14.54 -18.36 6.04
N HIS A 189 -13.36 -17.94 6.50
CA HIS A 189 -13.02 -17.90 7.94
C HIS A 189 -13.76 -16.81 8.73
N LEU A 190 -14.54 -15.95 8.07
CA LEU A 190 -15.38 -14.94 8.72
C LEU A 190 -16.83 -15.38 8.86
N VAL A 191 -17.23 -16.47 8.21
CA VAL A 191 -18.61 -17.00 8.24
C VAL A 191 -18.72 -18.33 8.98
N SER A 192 -17.58 -18.90 9.43
CA SER A 192 -17.46 -20.10 10.26
C SER A 192 -17.32 -19.76 11.73
#